data_AF-Q6J530-F1
#
_entry.id   AF-Q6J530-F1
#
_cell.length_a   1.000
_cell.length_b   1.000
_cell.length_c   1.000
_cell.angle_alpha   90.00
_cell.angle_beta   90.00
_cell.angle_gamma   90.00
#
_symmetry.space_group_name_H-M   'P 1'
#
loop_
_entity.id
_entity.type
_entity.pdbx_description
1 polymer ?
#
loop_
_entity_poly.entity_id
_entity_poly.type
_entity_poly.pdbx_seq_one_letter_code
_entity_poly.pdbx_strand_id
1 'polypeptide(L)'
;RQLLIFKITNMNYLNFIAMSVPTDGTGFTFWLGAMAMMAASVFFFLSMNGVDAKWRTSLLVSGLITFIAAVHYMYMRDAHAAGDSTTVFRYVDWILTVPLMCVEFYLILKVAGATKTDMWKLIGASTVMLVTGFFGESGWDGGVMNAAMWGLFSGLAYFWIAYEVWFGGLKKLAVAAGGNVLEAHKMLCWFLLVGWAIYPLGYMAGTDGWYSGISAILPDMEVIYNIGDAVNKIGFGLVVYSLAVKESSNA
;
A
#
# COMPACT_ATOMS: atom_id res chain seq x y z
N ARG A 1 -20.82 -26.02 17.37
CA ARG A 1 -21.77 -24.96 16.91
C ARG A 1 -21.89 -23.93 18.05
N GLN A 2 -20.97 -22.98 18.13
CA GLN A 2 -21.15 -21.78 18.95
C GLN A 2 -21.05 -20.60 17.99
N LEU A 3 -22.18 -19.93 17.77
CA LEU A 3 -22.21 -18.69 17.03
C LEU A 3 -21.46 -17.63 17.83
N LEU A 4 -20.48 -16.99 17.18
CA LEU A 4 -19.92 -15.71 17.58
C LEU A 4 -21.05 -14.70 17.73
N ILE A 5 -21.50 -14.47 18.97
CA ILE A 5 -22.24 -13.26 19.32
C ILE A 5 -21.17 -12.23 19.63
N PHE A 6 -20.79 -11.45 18.61
CA PHE A 6 -20.08 -10.20 18.78
C PHE A 6 -20.97 -9.29 19.65
N LYS A 7 -20.68 -9.22 20.96
CA LYS A 7 -21.26 -8.18 21.81
C LYS A 7 -20.57 -6.86 21.45
N ILE A 8 -21.08 -6.21 20.42
CA ILE A 8 -20.81 -4.79 20.15
C ILE A 8 -21.56 -4.01 21.23
N THR A 9 -20.94 -3.88 22.40
CA THR A 9 -21.42 -2.99 23.47
C THR A 9 -20.43 -1.84 23.59
N ASN A 10 -20.89 -0.64 23.22
CA ASN A 10 -20.24 0.66 23.36
C ASN A 10 -19.09 1.01 22.39
N MET A 11 -19.33 0.93 21.07
CA MET A 11 -18.64 1.88 20.18
C MET A 11 -19.32 3.24 20.32
N ASN A 12 -18.71 4.16 21.09
CA ASN A 12 -19.08 5.56 21.07
C ASN A 12 -18.75 6.12 19.68
N TYR A 13 -19.73 6.08 18.75
CA TYR A 13 -19.60 6.61 17.38
C TYR A 13 -19.26 8.12 17.33
N LEU A 14 -19.28 8.81 18.48
CA LEU A 14 -18.93 10.23 18.66
C LEU A 14 -17.47 10.46 19.09
N ASN A 15 -16.68 9.41 19.32
CA ASN A 15 -15.31 9.53 19.82
C ASN A 15 -14.25 9.52 18.71
N PHE A 16 -14.54 10.15 17.56
CA PHE A 16 -13.52 10.40 16.52
C PHE A 16 -12.31 11.20 17.05
N ILE A 17 -12.47 11.84 18.21
CA ILE A 17 -11.47 12.66 18.92
C ILE A 17 -10.88 11.94 20.14
N ALA A 18 -11.51 10.89 20.68
CA ALA A 18 -10.93 10.20 21.83
C ALA A 18 -9.75 9.36 21.36
N MET A 19 -8.58 9.92 21.63
CA MET A 19 -7.30 9.38 21.25
C MET A 19 -6.76 8.64 22.47
N SER A 20 -6.66 7.31 22.37
CA SER A 20 -5.78 6.59 23.29
C SER A 20 -4.36 7.11 23.04
N VAL A 21 -3.73 7.65 24.08
CA VAL A 21 -2.33 8.08 24.01
C VAL A 21 -1.50 6.80 23.85
N PRO A 22 -0.65 6.69 22.81
CA PRO A 22 0.18 5.51 22.62
C PRO A 22 1.06 5.22 23.83
N THR A 23 1.14 3.96 24.23
CA THR A 23 1.94 3.51 25.38
C THR A 23 3.22 2.76 24.97
N ASP A 24 3.38 2.47 23.67
CA ASP A 24 4.53 1.79 23.09
C ASP A 24 4.89 2.36 21.70
N GLY A 25 5.99 1.88 21.12
CA GLY A 25 6.49 2.33 19.82
C GLY A 25 5.57 2.00 18.65
N THR A 26 4.95 0.80 18.65
CA THR A 26 4.05 0.37 17.58
C THR A 26 2.79 1.24 17.55
N GLY A 27 2.13 1.43 18.69
CA GLY A 27 1.00 2.33 18.87
C GLY A 27 1.34 3.78 18.47
N PHE A 28 2.56 4.24 18.79
CA PHE A 28 3.01 5.57 18.37
C PHE A 28 3.09 5.68 16.85
N THR A 29 3.65 4.67 16.17
CA THR A 29 3.74 4.66 14.70
C THR A 29 2.37 4.56 14.02
N PHE A 30 1.40 3.84 14.59
CA PHE A 30 0.03 3.85 14.09
C PHE A 30 -0.61 5.22 14.21
N TRP A 31 -0.45 5.87 15.37
CA TRP A 31 -0.99 7.21 15.59
C TRP A 31 -0.38 8.24 14.62
N LEU A 32 0.95 8.23 14.50
CA LEU A 32 1.68 9.10 13.57
C LEU A 32 1.25 8.84 12.12
N GLY A 33 1.15 7.56 11.72
CA GLY A 33 0.71 7.15 10.40
C GLY A 33 -0.70 7.64 10.07
N ALA A 34 -1.66 7.52 11.00
CA ALA A 34 -3.02 8.02 10.80
C ALA A 34 -3.04 9.52 10.50
N MET A 35 -2.32 10.31 11.31
CA MET A 35 -2.25 11.77 11.14
C MET A 35 -1.54 12.16 9.84
N ALA A 36 -0.44 11.49 9.50
CA ALA A 36 0.33 11.76 8.29
C ALA A 36 -0.48 11.43 7.02
N MET A 37 -1.17 10.29 7.00
CA MET A 37 -2.03 9.89 5.87
C MET A 37 -3.22 10.85 5.70
N MET A 38 -3.84 11.28 6.80
CA MET A 38 -4.93 12.25 6.77
C MET A 38 -4.45 13.60 6.21
N ALA A 39 -3.31 14.11 6.69
CA ALA A 39 -2.73 15.35 6.18
C ALA A 39 -2.35 15.26 4.70
N ALA A 40 -1.74 14.14 4.28
CA ALA A 40 -1.40 13.89 2.89
C ALA A 40 -2.65 13.84 1.99
N SER A 41 -3.73 13.21 2.45
CA SER A 41 -5.00 13.16 1.71
C SER A 41 -5.59 14.56 1.48
N VAL A 42 -5.67 15.37 2.54
CA VAL A 42 -6.10 16.77 2.45
C VAL A 42 -5.22 17.56 1.48
N PHE A 43 -3.90 17.39 1.59
CA PHE A 43 -2.94 18.03 0.68
C PHE A 43 -3.21 17.67 -0.78
N PHE A 44 -3.35 16.38 -1.11
CA PHE A 44 -3.57 15.95 -2.50
C PHE A 44 -4.91 16.43 -3.05
N PHE A 45 -5.98 16.40 -2.26
CA PHE A 45 -7.29 16.89 -2.71
C PHE A 45 -7.30 18.39 -2.96
N LEU A 46 -6.68 19.19 -2.08
CA LEU A 46 -6.62 20.64 -2.25
C LEU A 46 -5.64 21.05 -3.37
N SER A 47 -4.65 20.23 -3.67
CA SER A 47 -3.65 20.49 -4.71
C SER A 47 -4.15 20.26 -6.14
N MET A 48 -5.29 19.59 -6.34
CA MET A 48 -5.79 19.24 -7.68
C MET A 48 -5.99 20.45 -8.60
N ASN A 49 -6.43 21.59 -8.06
CA ASN A 49 -6.66 22.80 -8.86
C ASN A 49 -5.37 23.57 -9.17
N GLY A 50 -4.25 23.21 -8.55
CA GLY A 50 -2.93 23.82 -8.77
C GLY A 50 -2.10 23.16 -9.87
N VAL A 51 -2.63 22.14 -10.55
CA VAL A 51 -1.96 21.42 -11.65
C VAL A 51 -2.86 21.31 -12.88
N ASP A 52 -2.27 20.97 -14.02
CA ASP A 52 -2.99 20.75 -15.27
C ASP A 52 -4.09 19.70 -15.14
N ALA A 53 -5.15 19.86 -15.93
CA ALA A 53 -6.32 18.97 -15.92
C ALA A 53 -5.96 17.49 -16.09
N LYS A 54 -4.89 17.18 -16.84
CA LYS A 54 -4.42 15.80 -17.07
C LYS A 54 -3.90 15.10 -15.81
N TRP A 55 -3.37 15.85 -14.83
CA TRP A 55 -2.80 15.33 -13.59
C TRP A 55 -3.80 15.24 -12.43
N ARG A 56 -4.97 15.88 -12.57
CA ARG A 56 -5.98 15.92 -11.50
C ARG A 56 -6.44 14.54 -11.08
N THR A 57 -6.63 13.64 -12.03
CA THR A 57 -7.02 12.25 -11.74
C THR A 57 -5.93 11.53 -10.93
N SER A 58 -4.65 11.75 -11.25
CA SER A 58 -3.54 11.15 -10.52
C SER A 58 -3.43 11.64 -9.07
N LEU A 59 -3.66 12.94 -8.86
CA LEU A 59 -3.73 13.50 -7.51
C LEU A 59 -4.97 13.02 -6.73
N LEU A 60 -6.11 12.89 -7.40
CA LEU A 60 -7.31 12.30 -6.80
C LEU A 60 -7.05 10.87 -6.33
N VAL A 61 -6.42 10.03 -7.17
CA VAL A 61 -6.05 8.66 -6.82
C VAL A 61 -5.09 8.62 -5.62
N SER A 62 -4.07 9.48 -5.60
CA SER A 62 -3.14 9.61 -4.46
C SER A 62 -3.85 10.04 -3.16
N GLY A 63 -4.79 10.99 -3.26
CA GLY A 63 -5.63 11.42 -2.16
C GLY A 63 -6.56 10.32 -1.62
N LEU A 64 -7.12 9.50 -2.52
CA LEU A 64 -7.95 8.34 -2.14
C LEU A 64 -7.12 7.25 -1.45
N ILE A 65 -5.93 6.93 -1.97
CA ILE A 65 -5.03 5.94 -1.36
C ILE A 65 -4.69 6.33 0.07
N THR A 66 -4.29 7.58 0.28
CA THR A 66 -3.94 8.09 1.62
C THR A 66 -5.16 8.25 2.51
N PHE A 67 -6.33 8.60 1.97
CA PHE A 67 -7.57 8.66 2.75
C PHE A 67 -8.00 7.30 3.29
N ILE A 68 -8.01 6.27 2.43
CA ILE A 68 -8.35 4.89 2.81
C ILE A 68 -7.37 4.41 3.87
N ALA A 69 -6.07 4.66 3.69
CA ALA A 69 -5.06 4.31 4.68
C ALA A 69 -5.28 5.04 6.01
N ALA A 70 -5.59 6.34 5.99
CA ALA A 70 -5.85 7.11 7.22
C ALA A 70 -6.97 6.48 8.07
N VAL A 71 -8.06 6.04 7.42
CA VAL A 71 -9.18 5.36 8.09
C VAL A 71 -8.73 4.02 8.69
N HIS A 72 -8.00 3.20 7.93
CA HIS A 72 -7.55 1.90 8.43
C HIS A 72 -6.47 2.01 9.51
N TYR A 73 -5.63 3.04 9.49
CA TYR A 73 -4.69 3.30 10.58
C TYR A 73 -5.38 3.67 11.89
N MET A 74 -6.53 4.35 11.84
CA MET A 74 -7.33 4.56 13.04
C MET A 74 -7.87 3.24 13.59
N TYR A 75 -8.36 2.34 12.74
CA TYR A 75 -8.79 1.00 13.17
C TYR A 75 -7.64 0.16 13.73
N MET A 76 -6.48 0.15 13.07
CA MET A 76 -5.31 -0.60 13.55
C MET A 76 -4.77 -0.05 14.86
N ARG A 77 -4.75 1.28 15.04
CA ARG A 77 -4.39 1.91 16.31
C ARG A 77 -5.30 1.43 17.44
N ASP A 78 -6.61 1.43 17.21
CA ASP A 78 -7.59 1.06 18.22
C ASP A 78 -7.54 -0.44 18.52
N ALA A 79 -7.36 -1.28 17.49
CA ALA A 79 -7.14 -2.72 17.63
C ALA A 79 -5.86 -3.02 18.45
N HIS A 80 -4.74 -2.37 18.11
CA HIS A 80 -3.47 -2.52 18.86
C HIS A 80 -3.63 -2.12 20.33
N ALA A 81 -4.30 -0.99 20.60
CA ALA A 81 -4.56 -0.53 21.96
C ALA A 81 -5.47 -1.48 22.76
N ALA A 82 -6.34 -2.24 22.07
CA ALA A 82 -7.17 -3.28 22.66
C ALA A 82 -6.46 -4.64 22.81
N GLY A 83 -5.25 -4.80 22.23
CA GLY A 83 -4.54 -6.08 22.16
C GLY A 83 -5.08 -7.04 21.10
N ASP A 84 -5.85 -6.55 20.14
CA ASP A 84 -6.41 -7.31 19.02
C ASP A 84 -5.48 -7.33 17.81
N SER A 85 -5.71 -8.28 16.89
CA SER A 85 -4.97 -8.35 15.62
C SER A 85 -5.30 -7.18 14.68
N THR A 86 -4.24 -6.62 14.11
CA THR A 86 -4.24 -5.53 13.11
C THR A 86 -4.26 -6.02 11.67
N THR A 87 -3.88 -7.28 11.42
CA THR A 87 -3.69 -7.89 10.10
C THR A 87 -4.89 -7.70 9.18
N VAL A 88 -6.11 -7.98 9.64
CA VAL A 88 -7.31 -7.86 8.78
C VAL A 88 -7.50 -6.43 8.27
N PHE A 89 -7.35 -5.43 9.14
CA PHE A 89 -7.49 -4.03 8.75
C PHE A 89 -6.41 -3.63 7.73
N ARG A 90 -5.18 -4.11 7.92
CA ARG A 90 -4.06 -3.85 7.02
C ARG A 90 -4.28 -4.43 5.63
N TYR A 91 -4.72 -5.69 5.55
CA TYR A 91 -5.00 -6.33 4.26
C TYR A 91 -6.24 -5.76 3.55
N VAL A 92 -7.24 -5.28 4.29
CA VAL A 92 -8.37 -4.55 3.68
C VAL A 92 -7.91 -3.19 3.11
N ASP A 93 -7.03 -2.47 3.81
CA ASP A 93 -6.39 -1.28 3.23
C ASP A 93 -5.63 -1.61 1.95
N TRP A 94 -4.77 -2.64 1.97
CA TRP A 94 -3.96 -3.00 0.81
C TRP A 94 -4.80 -3.49 -0.38
N ILE A 95 -5.81 -4.31 -0.16
CA ILE A 95 -6.66 -4.80 -1.27
C ILE A 95 -7.46 -3.67 -1.93
N LEU A 96 -7.69 -2.55 -1.23
CA LEU A 96 -8.32 -1.36 -1.80
C LEU A 96 -7.30 -0.41 -2.44
N THR A 97 -6.14 -0.20 -1.82
CA THR A 97 -5.15 0.80 -2.23
C THR A 97 -4.20 0.31 -3.31
N VAL A 98 -3.81 -0.97 -3.31
CA VAL A 98 -2.91 -1.53 -4.34
C VAL A 98 -3.53 -1.50 -5.74
N PRO A 99 -4.81 -1.87 -5.95
CA PRO A 99 -5.45 -1.67 -7.24
C PRO A 99 -5.47 -0.20 -7.69
N LEU A 100 -5.64 0.75 -6.76
CA LEU A 100 -5.54 2.18 -7.06
C LEU A 100 -4.12 2.58 -7.48
N MET A 101 -3.08 2.01 -6.88
CA MET A 101 -1.70 2.20 -7.33
C MET A 101 -1.49 1.62 -8.75
N CYS A 102 -2.09 0.48 -9.08
CA CYS A 102 -2.06 -0.06 -10.44
C CYS A 102 -2.80 0.84 -11.45
N VAL A 103 -3.91 1.49 -11.03
CA VAL A 103 -4.59 2.51 -11.83
C VAL A 103 -3.67 3.70 -12.06
N GLU A 104 -2.95 4.18 -11.05
CA GLU A 104 -1.99 5.28 -11.21
C GLU A 104 -0.87 4.92 -12.19
N PHE A 105 -0.32 3.71 -12.06
CA PHE A 105 0.69 3.20 -12.97
C PHE A 105 0.18 3.20 -14.43
N TYR A 106 -1.07 2.78 -14.63
CA TYR A 106 -1.73 2.85 -15.92
C TYR A 106 -1.91 4.30 -16.42
N LEU A 107 -2.35 5.23 -15.58
CA LEU A 107 -2.56 6.63 -15.97
C LEU A 107 -1.27 7.27 -16.48
N ILE A 108 -0.13 7.02 -15.82
CA ILE A 108 1.18 7.53 -16.23
C ILE A 108 1.62 6.94 -17.58
N LEU A 109 1.40 5.65 -17.82
CA LEU A 109 1.82 5.00 -19.07
C LEU A 109 0.78 5.03 -20.18
N LYS A 110 -0.45 5.46 -19.90
CA LYS A 110 -1.53 5.55 -20.89
C LYS A 110 -1.13 6.44 -22.06
N VAL A 111 -0.42 7.53 -21.79
CA VAL A 111 0.09 8.44 -22.82
C VAL A 111 1.18 7.79 -23.70
N ALA A 112 1.79 6.71 -23.23
CA ALA A 112 2.75 5.87 -23.97
C ALA A 112 2.10 4.63 -24.62
N GLY A 113 0.76 4.52 -24.59
CA GLY A 113 0.04 3.42 -25.23
C GLY A 113 -0.30 2.24 -24.32
N ALA A 114 -0.14 2.35 -22.98
CA ALA A 114 -0.62 1.32 -22.07
C ALA A 114 -2.14 1.14 -22.19
N THR A 115 -2.59 -0.11 -22.12
CA THR A 115 -3.99 -0.48 -22.30
C THR A 115 -4.66 -0.82 -20.97
N LYS A 116 -5.99 -0.87 -20.95
CA LYS A 116 -6.74 -1.37 -19.78
C LYS A 116 -6.41 -2.83 -19.46
N THR A 117 -6.01 -3.62 -20.46
CA THR A 117 -5.55 -4.99 -20.26
C THR A 117 -4.30 -5.03 -19.41
N ASP A 118 -3.35 -4.11 -19.63
CA ASP A 118 -2.14 -4.01 -18.83
C ASP A 118 -2.46 -3.64 -17.38
N MET A 119 -3.39 -2.69 -17.18
CA MET A 119 -3.90 -2.33 -15.85
C MET A 119 -4.52 -3.55 -15.13
N TRP A 120 -5.43 -4.27 -15.78
CA TRP A 120 -6.10 -5.42 -15.17
C TRP A 120 -5.18 -6.61 -14.92
N LYS A 121 -4.13 -6.79 -15.73
CA LYS A 121 -3.06 -7.77 -15.47
C LYS A 121 -2.35 -7.46 -14.15
N LEU A 122 -1.96 -6.20 -13.92
CA LEU A 122 -1.33 -5.79 -12.67
C LEU A 122 -2.27 -5.94 -11.48
N ILE A 123 -3.53 -5.50 -11.61
CA ILE A 123 -4.56 -5.65 -10.57
C ILE A 123 -4.76 -7.12 -10.21
N GLY A 124 -4.93 -7.99 -11.22
CA GLY A 124 -5.11 -9.44 -10.99
C GLY A 124 -3.93 -10.07 -10.28
N ALA A 125 -2.69 -9.80 -10.73
CA ALA A 125 -1.49 -10.32 -10.07
C ALA A 125 -1.34 -9.78 -8.65
N SER A 126 -1.60 -8.50 -8.42
CA SER A 126 -1.54 -7.89 -7.08
C SER A 126 -2.61 -8.45 -6.14
N THR A 127 -3.78 -8.80 -6.67
CA THR A 127 -4.86 -9.45 -5.91
C THR A 127 -4.41 -10.83 -5.43
N VAL A 128 -3.81 -11.63 -6.33
CA VAL A 128 -3.23 -12.94 -5.97
C VAL A 128 -2.14 -12.78 -4.92
N MET A 129 -1.24 -11.82 -5.10
CA MET A 129 -0.17 -11.50 -4.15
C MET A 129 -0.72 -11.20 -2.75
N LEU A 130 -1.76 -10.37 -2.65
CA LEU A 130 -2.34 -9.97 -1.38
C LEU A 130 -3.18 -11.08 -0.72
N VAL A 131 -3.98 -11.82 -1.49
CA VAL A 131 -4.79 -12.92 -0.95
C VAL A 131 -3.91 -14.05 -0.40
N THR A 132 -2.86 -14.41 -1.13
CA THR A 132 -1.91 -15.44 -0.67
C THR A 132 -1.12 -14.97 0.54
N GLY A 133 -0.65 -13.72 0.56
CA GLY A 133 -0.02 -13.13 1.74
C GLY A 133 -0.96 -13.15 2.95
N PHE A 134 -2.23 -12.78 2.75
CA PHE A 134 -3.23 -12.73 3.81
C PHE A 134 -3.44 -14.09 4.47
N PHE A 135 -3.60 -15.16 3.67
CA PHE A 135 -3.75 -16.50 4.22
C PHE A 135 -2.53 -16.93 5.03
N GLY A 136 -1.34 -16.61 4.55
CA GLY A 136 -0.12 -16.95 5.28
C GLY A 136 0.08 -16.15 6.57
N GLU A 137 -0.27 -14.86 6.62
CA GLU A 137 -0.12 -14.04 7.84
C GLU A 137 -1.24 -14.28 8.86
N SER A 138 -2.49 -14.44 8.39
CA SER A 138 -3.65 -14.59 9.27
C SER A 138 -3.94 -16.03 9.70
N GLY A 139 -3.45 -17.02 8.95
CA GLY A 139 -3.84 -18.42 9.13
C GLY A 139 -5.33 -18.70 8.85
N TRP A 140 -6.04 -17.79 8.19
CA TRP A 140 -7.48 -17.93 7.94
C TRP A 140 -7.83 -19.00 6.89
N ASP A 141 -6.82 -19.59 6.25
CA ASP A 141 -6.99 -20.81 5.45
C ASP A 141 -7.26 -22.06 6.33
N GLY A 142 -7.14 -21.95 7.66
CA GLY A 142 -7.29 -23.06 8.58
C GLY A 142 -6.05 -23.97 8.66
N GLY A 143 -4.87 -23.46 8.28
CA GLY A 143 -3.61 -24.21 8.33
C GLY A 143 -3.44 -25.18 7.17
N VAL A 144 -4.10 -24.93 6.03
CA VAL A 144 -3.92 -25.71 4.80
C VAL A 144 -2.46 -25.65 4.34
N MET A 145 -1.80 -24.51 4.53
CA MET A 145 -0.41 -24.31 4.16
C MET A 145 0.28 -23.35 5.12
N ASN A 146 1.58 -23.55 5.36
CA ASN A 146 2.35 -22.69 6.27
C ASN A 146 2.64 -21.31 5.65
N ALA A 147 2.97 -20.34 6.50
CA ALA A 147 3.27 -18.97 6.10
C ALA A 147 4.43 -18.89 5.08
N ALA A 148 5.50 -19.66 5.24
CA ALA A 148 6.61 -19.65 4.28
C ALA A 148 6.19 -20.06 2.85
N MET A 149 5.29 -21.04 2.71
CA MET A 149 4.77 -21.47 1.41
C MET A 149 3.76 -20.47 0.82
N TRP A 150 2.88 -19.90 1.65
CA TRP A 150 1.99 -18.81 1.21
C TRP A 150 2.77 -17.57 0.77
N GLY A 151 3.81 -17.21 1.54
CA GLY A 151 4.77 -16.17 1.21
C GLY A 151 5.53 -16.43 -0.08
N LEU A 152 5.83 -17.70 -0.42
CA LEU A 152 6.40 -18.04 -1.73
C LEU A 152 5.43 -17.71 -2.87
N PHE A 153 4.15 -18.10 -2.77
CA PHE A 153 3.17 -17.78 -3.81
C PHE A 153 2.92 -16.27 -3.95
N SER A 154 2.86 -15.56 -2.82
CA SER A 154 2.78 -14.11 -2.80
C SER A 154 4.01 -13.47 -3.45
N GLY A 155 5.21 -13.94 -3.09
CA GLY A 155 6.48 -13.51 -3.66
C GLY A 155 6.60 -13.76 -5.16
N LEU A 156 6.13 -14.90 -5.66
CA LEU A 156 6.10 -15.19 -7.10
C LEU A 156 5.21 -14.20 -7.86
N ALA A 157 4.05 -13.86 -7.30
CA ALA A 157 3.18 -12.84 -7.89
C ALA A 157 3.85 -11.45 -7.87
N TYR A 158 4.48 -11.07 -6.76
CA TYR A 158 5.25 -9.83 -6.63
C TYR A 158 6.38 -9.74 -7.67
N PHE A 159 7.22 -10.78 -7.79
CA PHE A 159 8.32 -10.80 -8.75
C PHE A 159 7.84 -10.85 -10.19
N TRP A 160 6.68 -11.45 -10.47
CA TRP A 160 6.06 -11.38 -11.79
C TRP A 160 5.65 -9.94 -12.14
N ILE A 161 5.02 -9.22 -11.21
CA ILE A 161 4.69 -7.80 -11.38
C ILE A 161 5.98 -6.99 -11.62
N ALA A 162 7.02 -7.24 -10.82
CA ALA A 162 8.31 -6.57 -10.97
C ALA A 162 8.93 -6.82 -12.35
N TYR A 163 8.88 -8.06 -12.83
CA TYR A 163 9.34 -8.41 -14.16
C TYR A 163 8.55 -7.67 -15.25
N GLU A 164 7.22 -7.65 -15.19
CA GLU A 164 6.38 -7.00 -16.20
C GLU A 164 6.67 -5.49 -16.30
N VAL A 165 6.92 -4.85 -15.16
CA VAL A 165 7.24 -3.42 -15.06
C VAL A 165 8.68 -3.11 -15.49
N TRP A 166 9.67 -3.88 -15.07
CA TRP A 166 11.09 -3.60 -15.35
C TRP A 166 11.57 -4.08 -16.72
N PHE A 167 11.05 -5.21 -17.19
CA PHE A 167 11.55 -5.92 -18.37
C PHE A 167 10.45 -6.29 -19.38
N GLY A 168 9.18 -6.27 -18.97
CA GLY A 168 8.03 -6.67 -19.76
C GLY A 168 7.52 -5.61 -20.74
N GLY A 169 6.21 -5.70 -21.05
CA GLY A 169 5.56 -4.84 -22.04
C GLY A 169 5.57 -3.36 -21.64
N LEU A 170 5.40 -3.09 -20.35
CA LEU A 170 5.34 -1.74 -19.79
C LEU A 170 6.66 -0.98 -19.95
N LYS A 171 7.79 -1.68 -19.81
CA LYS A 171 9.11 -1.10 -20.06
C LYS A 171 9.28 -0.66 -21.52
N LYS A 172 8.83 -1.48 -22.46
CA LYS A 172 8.94 -1.20 -23.91
C LYS A 172 8.14 0.06 -24.27
N LEU A 173 6.94 0.21 -23.72
CA LEU A 173 6.10 1.41 -23.90
C LEU A 173 6.82 2.66 -23.36
N ALA A 174 7.35 2.59 -22.13
CA ALA A 174 8.05 3.72 -21.52
C ALA A 174 9.30 4.15 -22.30
N VAL A 175 10.09 3.19 -22.80
CA VAL A 175 11.28 3.49 -23.63
C VAL A 175 10.89 4.12 -24.96
N ALA A 176 9.82 3.64 -25.60
CA ALA A 176 9.32 4.20 -26.85
C ALA A 176 8.81 5.64 -26.68
N ALA A 177 8.20 5.98 -25.55
CA ALA A 177 7.74 7.34 -25.26
C ALA A 177 8.87 8.31 -24.90
N GLY A 178 9.89 7.85 -24.17
CA GLY A 178 11.01 8.69 -23.74
C GLY A 178 10.59 9.84 -22.79
N GLY A 179 11.51 10.81 -22.61
CA GLY A 179 11.25 12.04 -21.84
C GLY A 179 10.68 11.82 -20.43
N ASN A 180 9.74 12.67 -20.05
CA ASN A 180 9.08 12.66 -18.73
C ASN A 180 8.39 11.31 -18.43
N VAL A 181 7.89 10.60 -19.45
CA VAL A 181 7.21 9.31 -19.25
C VAL A 181 8.21 8.23 -18.86
N LEU A 182 9.38 8.20 -19.50
CA LEU A 182 10.44 7.27 -19.14
C LEU A 182 11.01 7.56 -17.74
N GLU A 183 11.13 8.83 -17.35
CA GLU A 183 11.54 9.23 -15.99
C GLU A 183 10.51 8.79 -14.93
N ALA A 184 9.23 9.09 -15.16
CA ALA A 184 8.14 8.69 -14.28
C ALA A 184 8.10 7.16 -14.13
N HIS A 185 8.19 6.43 -15.25
CA HIS A 185 8.26 4.97 -15.24
C HIS A 185 9.44 4.44 -14.42
N LYS A 186 10.65 5.00 -14.56
CA LYS A 186 11.81 4.59 -13.77
C LYS A 186 11.57 4.79 -12.26
N MET A 187 10.91 5.86 -11.85
CA MET A 187 10.54 6.04 -10.45
C MET A 187 9.54 4.99 -9.97
N LEU A 188 8.51 4.68 -10.75
CA LEU A 188 7.55 3.63 -10.42
C LEU A 188 8.23 2.26 -10.29
N CYS A 189 9.19 1.95 -11.16
CA CYS A 189 10.02 0.75 -11.07
C CYS A 189 10.76 0.65 -9.73
N TRP A 190 11.32 1.75 -9.23
CA TRP A 190 12.02 1.80 -7.95
C TRP A 190 11.08 1.73 -6.75
N PHE A 191 9.90 2.36 -6.80
CA PHE A 191 8.87 2.16 -5.77
C PHE A 191 8.48 0.70 -5.69
N LEU A 192 8.28 0.05 -6.83
CA LEU A 192 7.90 -1.35 -6.84
C LEU A 192 9.04 -2.24 -6.35
N LEU A 193 10.29 -1.99 -6.73
CA LEU A 193 11.40 -2.86 -6.33
C LEU A 193 11.84 -2.64 -4.88
N VAL A 194 12.07 -1.39 -4.48
CA VAL A 194 12.63 -1.03 -3.17
C VAL A 194 11.53 -0.69 -2.18
N GLY A 195 10.56 0.12 -2.61
CA GLY A 195 9.43 0.51 -1.76
C GLY A 195 8.58 -0.69 -1.35
N TRP A 196 8.19 -1.55 -2.29
CA TRP A 196 7.33 -2.70 -1.95
C TRP A 196 8.10 -3.85 -1.31
N ALA A 197 9.42 -3.95 -1.48
CA ALA A 197 10.23 -4.94 -0.77
C ALA A 197 10.19 -4.79 0.76
N ILE A 198 9.74 -3.64 1.28
CA ILE A 198 9.49 -3.44 2.71
C ILE A 198 8.40 -4.40 3.22
N TYR A 199 7.37 -4.70 2.43
CA TYR A 199 6.26 -5.55 2.86
C TYR A 199 6.65 -7.02 3.07
N PRO A 200 7.37 -7.70 2.16
CA PRO A 200 7.91 -9.03 2.45
C PRO A 200 8.80 -9.09 3.70
N LEU A 201 9.53 -8.01 4.03
CA LEU A 201 10.32 -7.96 5.26
C LEU A 201 9.42 -7.92 6.51
N GLY A 202 8.34 -7.15 6.48
CA GLY A 202 7.34 -7.14 7.55
C GLY A 202 6.69 -8.52 7.71
N TYR A 203 6.29 -9.14 6.59
CA TYR A 203 5.74 -10.48 6.58
C TYR A 203 6.68 -11.48 7.26
N MET A 204 7.95 -11.51 6.85
CA MET A 204 8.94 -12.41 7.44
C MET A 204 9.24 -12.11 8.92
N ALA A 205 9.08 -10.86 9.37
CA ALA A 205 9.24 -10.48 10.77
C ALA A 205 8.04 -10.93 11.63
N GLY A 206 6.84 -11.03 11.04
CA GLY A 206 5.60 -11.37 11.76
C GLY A 206 5.13 -12.82 11.62
N THR A 207 5.74 -13.63 10.76
CA THR A 207 5.35 -15.02 10.54
C THR A 207 6.48 -16.01 10.77
N ASP A 208 6.13 -17.27 11.05
CA ASP A 208 7.10 -18.35 11.20
C ASP A 208 7.53 -18.99 9.87
N GLY A 209 8.80 -19.37 9.78
CA GLY A 209 9.35 -20.05 8.62
C GLY A 209 10.84 -20.33 8.74
N TRP A 210 11.48 -20.68 7.61
CA TRP A 210 12.94 -20.85 7.54
C TRP A 210 13.70 -19.54 7.84
N TYR A 211 13.00 -18.41 7.88
CA TYR A 211 13.48 -17.07 8.19
C TYR A 211 13.12 -16.59 9.60
N SER A 212 12.55 -17.43 10.49
CA SER A 212 12.09 -17.00 11.83
C SER A 212 13.15 -16.29 12.68
N GLY A 213 14.45 -16.46 12.40
CA GLY A 213 15.52 -15.71 13.09
C GLY A 213 15.57 -14.21 12.74
N ILE A 214 14.87 -13.76 11.70
CA ILE A 214 14.92 -12.37 11.24
C ILE A 214 14.20 -11.40 12.18
N SER A 215 13.18 -11.86 12.91
CA SER A 215 12.44 -11.05 13.89
C SER A 215 13.30 -10.61 15.08
N ALA A 216 14.44 -11.28 15.32
CA ALA A 216 15.39 -10.88 16.34
C ALA A 216 16.25 -9.66 15.95
N ILE A 217 16.31 -9.32 14.64
CA ILE A 217 17.13 -8.23 14.11
C ILE A 217 16.30 -7.12 13.47
N LEU A 218 15.07 -7.41 13.06
CA LEU A 218 14.15 -6.44 12.51
C LEU A 218 13.25 -5.82 13.59
N PRO A 219 12.73 -4.61 13.35
CA PRO A 219 11.67 -4.05 14.19
C PRO A 219 10.42 -4.93 14.17
N ASP A 220 9.48 -4.61 15.07
CA ASP A 220 8.13 -5.16 15.03
C ASP A 220 7.49 -5.03 13.63
N MET A 221 6.76 -6.07 13.21
CA MET A 221 6.14 -6.15 11.89
C MET A 221 5.32 -4.90 11.56
N GLU A 222 4.55 -4.40 12.53
CA GLU A 222 3.68 -3.26 12.31
C GLU A 222 4.47 -1.98 12.06
N VAL A 223 5.62 -1.80 12.73
CA VAL A 223 6.53 -0.67 12.49
C VAL A 223 7.09 -0.73 11.07
N ILE A 224 7.48 -1.91 10.59
CA ILE A 224 7.98 -2.10 9.21
C ILE A 224 6.90 -1.73 8.21
N TYR A 225 5.68 -2.24 8.39
CA TYR A 225 4.57 -1.91 7.51
C TYR A 225 4.17 -0.43 7.57
N ASN A 226 4.26 0.20 8.74
CA ASN A 226 3.99 1.63 8.89
C ASN A 226 4.98 2.50 8.11
N ILE A 227 6.26 2.12 8.12
CA ILE A 227 7.28 2.74 7.26
C ILE A 227 6.97 2.48 5.78
N GLY A 228 6.65 1.23 5.43
CA GLY A 228 6.32 0.83 4.07
C GLY A 228 5.18 1.66 3.49
N ASP A 229 4.10 1.85 4.25
CA ASP A 229 2.97 2.64 3.79
C ASP A 229 3.30 4.14 3.68
N ALA A 230 4.04 4.71 4.64
CA ALA A 230 4.47 6.11 4.54
C ALA A 230 5.28 6.35 3.25
N VAL A 231 6.19 5.44 2.91
CA VAL A 231 6.95 5.50 1.65
C VAL A 231 6.03 5.33 0.44
N ASN A 232 5.25 4.25 0.39
CA ASN A 232 4.53 3.83 -0.82
C ASN A 232 3.17 4.51 -1.04
N LYS A 233 2.64 5.22 -0.05
CA LYS A 233 1.39 5.99 -0.18
C LYS A 233 1.65 7.49 -0.20
N ILE A 234 2.28 8.02 0.85
CA ILE A 234 2.58 9.46 0.94
C ILE A 234 3.73 9.81 -0.01
N GLY A 235 4.87 9.13 0.10
CA GLY A 235 6.03 9.40 -0.75
C GLY A 235 5.72 9.23 -2.24
N PHE A 236 5.01 8.16 -2.59
CA PHE A 236 4.51 7.92 -3.94
C PHE A 236 3.66 9.08 -4.47
N GLY A 237 2.63 9.50 -3.71
CA GLY A 237 1.76 10.61 -4.12
C GLY A 237 2.51 11.94 -4.23
N LEU A 238 3.50 12.19 -3.36
CA LEU A 238 4.34 13.39 -3.42
C LEU A 238 5.22 13.41 -4.67
N VAL A 239 5.71 12.26 -5.13
CA VAL A 239 6.44 12.15 -6.39
C VAL A 239 5.53 12.46 -7.58
N VAL A 240 4.31 11.91 -7.60
CA VAL A 240 3.30 12.23 -8.62
C VAL A 240 2.99 13.72 -8.64
N TYR A 241 2.79 14.32 -7.47
CA TYR A 241 2.57 15.77 -7.33
C TYR A 241 3.76 16.58 -7.86
N SER A 242 4.98 16.21 -7.51
CA SER A 242 6.18 16.90 -8.00
C SER A 242 6.30 16.84 -9.52
N LEU A 243 5.96 15.71 -10.15
CA LEU A 243 5.93 15.58 -11.60
C LEU A 243 4.86 16.48 -12.22
N ALA A 244 3.66 16.48 -11.64
CA ALA A 244 2.56 17.31 -12.10
C ALA A 244 2.90 18.80 -12.06
N VAL A 245 3.47 19.30 -10.95
CA VAL A 245 3.88 20.71 -10.82
C VAL A 245 4.97 21.06 -11.83
N LYS A 246 6.01 20.22 -11.97
CA LYS A 246 7.13 20.45 -12.90
C LYS A 246 6.65 20.56 -14.35
N GLU A 247 5.67 19.75 -14.74
CA GLU A 247 5.14 19.79 -16.10
C GLU A 247 4.20 21.00 -16.32
N SER A 248 3.35 21.32 -15.34
CA SER A 248 2.45 22.47 -15.42
C SER A 248 3.16 23.83 -15.37
N SER A 249 4.36 23.92 -14.79
CA SER A 249 5.18 25.14 -14.82
C SER A 249 5.95 25.33 -16.12
N ASN A 250 6.10 24.27 -16.93
CA ASN A 250 6.83 24.28 -18.19
C ASN A 250 5.90 24.44 -19.42
N ALA A 251 4.59 24.54 -19.18
CA ALA A 251 3.54 24.79 -20.18
C ALA A 251 3.16 26.29 -20.19
#